data_AF-A0A8C0C0E7-F1
#
_entry.id   AF-A0A8C0C0E7-F1
#
_cell.length_a   1.000
_cell.length_b   1.000
_cell.length_c   1.000
_cell.angle_alpha   90.00
_cell.angle_beta   90.00
_cell.angle_gamma   90.00
#
_symmetry.space_group_name_H-M   'P 1'
#
loop_
_entity.id
_entity.type
_entity.pdbx_description
1 polymer ?
#
loop_
_entity_poly.entity_id
_entity_poly.type
_entity_poly.pdbx_seq_one_letter_code
_entity_poly.pdbx_strand_id
1 'polypeptide(L)'
;LGDTGKELGYTGRELDYTGRELDYTGRKLDYTGRELGYTGRELELGDTGRELGDTGRELGDTGRELGDTGRELGDTGRELGDTGRERGGNRVILGRNWVILGGNWVILGENWERSG
;
A
#
# COMPACT_ATOMS: atom_id res chain seq x y z
N LEU A 1 -5.05 21.43 2.73
CA LEU A 1 -5.01 20.34 3.74
C LEU A 1 -6.09 19.28 3.55
N GLY A 2 -7.33 19.61 3.13
CA GLY A 2 -8.32 18.59 2.76
C GLY A 2 -7.93 17.78 1.52
N ASP A 3 -7.19 18.41 0.61
CA ASP A 3 -6.64 17.76 -0.59
C ASP A 3 -5.54 16.78 -0.21
N THR A 4 -4.68 17.14 0.75
CA THR A 4 -3.57 16.30 1.23
C THR A 4 -4.02 14.94 1.77
N GLY A 5 -5.15 14.87 2.49
CA GLY A 5 -5.68 13.60 2.99
C GLY A 5 -6.26 12.70 1.88
N LYS A 6 -6.87 13.31 0.86
CA LYS A 6 -7.35 12.58 -0.32
C LYS A 6 -6.18 12.09 -1.17
N GLU A 7 -5.19 12.95 -1.38
CA GLU A 7 -3.97 12.71 -2.13
C GLU A 7 -3.19 11.53 -1.52
N LEU A 8 -2.97 11.53 -0.19
CA LEU A 8 -2.38 10.38 0.51
C LEU A 8 -3.16 9.08 0.32
N GLY A 9 -4.49 9.15 0.32
CA GLY A 9 -5.34 7.98 0.05
C GLY A 9 -5.36 7.53 -1.43
N TYR A 10 -5.01 8.40 -2.38
CA TYR A 10 -4.78 8.01 -3.77
C TYR A 10 -3.42 7.35 -3.92
N THR A 11 -2.36 7.99 -3.40
CA THR A 11 -1.00 7.43 -3.40
C THR A 11 -0.94 6.07 -2.71
N GLY A 12 -1.62 5.92 -1.57
CA GLY A 12 -1.68 4.63 -0.87
C GLY A 12 -2.31 3.52 -1.73
N ARG A 13 -3.39 3.83 -2.46
CA ARG A 13 -4.02 2.86 -3.36
C ARG A 13 -3.13 2.51 -4.55
N GLU A 14 -2.44 3.49 -5.12
CA GLU A 14 -1.52 3.27 -6.24
C GLU A 14 -0.33 2.38 -5.86
N LEU A 15 0.23 2.58 -4.67
CA LEU A 15 1.27 1.71 -4.11
C LEU A 15 0.74 0.29 -3.87
N ASP A 16 -0.49 0.14 -3.35
CA ASP A 16 -1.17 -1.15 -3.22
C ASP A 16 -1.29 -1.90 -4.55
N TYR A 17 -1.68 -1.20 -5.62
CA TYR A 17 -1.78 -1.80 -6.95
C TYR A 17 -0.42 -2.23 -7.49
N THR A 18 0.57 -1.34 -7.40
CA THR A 18 1.96 -1.63 -7.81
C THR A 18 2.52 -2.83 -7.06
N GLY A 19 2.27 -2.89 -5.75
CA GLY A 19 2.67 -4.02 -4.91
C GLY A 19 2.08 -5.35 -5.38
N ARG A 20 0.79 -5.37 -5.72
CA ARG A 20 0.13 -6.59 -6.24
C ARG A 20 0.65 -7.01 -7.62
N GLU A 21 1.01 -6.07 -8.48
CA GLU A 21 1.60 -6.38 -9.79
C GLU A 21 3.01 -6.98 -9.65
N LEU A 22 3.82 -6.46 -8.72
CA LEU A 22 5.13 -7.02 -8.40
C LEU A 22 5.00 -8.43 -7.81
N ASP A 23 4.06 -8.64 -6.90
CA ASP A 23 3.72 -9.98 -6.37
C ASP A 23 3.37 -10.98 -7.47
N TYR A 24 2.52 -10.56 -8.41
CA TYR A 24 2.11 -11.40 -9.52
C TYR A 24 3.29 -11.75 -10.43
N THR A 25 4.12 -10.75 -10.75
CA THR A 25 5.33 -10.92 -11.56
C THR A 25 6.32 -11.85 -10.89
N GLY A 26 6.52 -11.70 -9.59
CA GLY A 26 7.36 -12.55 -8.77
C GLY A 26 6.92 -14.01 -8.82
N ARG A 27 5.62 -14.29 -8.61
CA ARG A 27 5.05 -15.65 -8.72
C ARG A 27 5.24 -16.26 -10.10
N LYS A 28 5.16 -15.46 -11.16
CA LYS A 28 5.37 -15.93 -12.53
C LYS A 28 6.83 -16.32 -12.78
N LEU A 29 7.78 -15.54 -12.27
CA LEU A 29 9.21 -15.86 -12.33
C LEU A 29 9.53 -17.13 -11.54
N ASP A 30 8.95 -17.28 -10.34
CA ASP A 30 9.02 -18.51 -9.54
C ASP A 30 8.57 -19.74 -10.30
N TYR A 31 7.43 -19.65 -10.97
CA TYR A 31 6.88 -20.75 -11.75
C TYR A 31 7.81 -21.10 -12.93
N THR A 32 8.26 -20.08 -13.67
CA THR A 32 9.18 -20.25 -14.81
C THR A 32 10.51 -20.88 -14.38
N GLY A 33 11.05 -20.43 -13.24
CA GLY A 33 12.27 -20.98 -12.67
C GLY A 33 12.13 -22.46 -12.27
N ARG A 34 10.98 -22.84 -11.68
CA ARG A 34 10.69 -24.25 -11.39
C ARG A 34 10.57 -25.10 -12.65
N GLU A 35 9.89 -24.61 -13.69
CA GLU A 35 9.81 -25.33 -14.97
C GLU A 35 11.20 -25.56 -15.57
N LEU A 36 12.04 -24.51 -15.67
CA LEU A 36 13.41 -24.65 -16.14
C LEU A 36 14.22 -25.68 -15.33
N GLY A 37 14.02 -25.70 -14.00
CA GLY A 37 14.66 -26.68 -13.13
C GLY A 37 14.12 -28.11 -13.28
N TYR A 38 12.89 -28.31 -13.75
CA TYR A 38 12.40 -29.63 -14.14
C TYR A 38 12.99 -30.05 -15.49
N THR A 39 12.96 -29.17 -16.50
CA THR A 39 13.49 -29.46 -17.83
C THR A 39 14.98 -29.79 -17.81
N GLY A 40 15.76 -29.06 -17.00
CA GLY A 40 17.19 -29.33 -16.81
C GLY A 40 17.48 -30.70 -16.18
N ARG A 41 16.58 -31.18 -15.30
CA ARG A 41 16.68 -32.51 -14.67
C ARG A 41 16.20 -33.63 -15.59
N GLU A 42 15.12 -33.42 -16.33
CA GLU A 42 14.50 -34.42 -17.20
C GLU A 42 15.39 -34.75 -18.41
N LEU A 43 16.10 -33.77 -18.98
CA LEU A 43 16.93 -33.98 -20.17
C LEU A 43 18.26 -34.69 -19.89
N GLU A 44 18.57 -35.06 -18.63
CA GLU A 44 19.84 -35.70 -18.21
C GLU A 44 21.11 -35.07 -18.82
N LEU A 45 21.10 -33.74 -19.07
CA LEU A 45 22.16 -33.04 -19.81
C LEU A 45 23.49 -32.89 -19.02
N GLY A 46 23.71 -33.66 -17.97
CA GLY A 46 24.89 -33.56 -17.13
C GLY A 46 25.09 -32.14 -16.57
N ASP A 47 26.17 -31.48 -16.99
CA ASP A 47 26.54 -30.14 -16.52
C ASP A 47 25.57 -29.05 -17.03
N THR A 48 25.11 -29.12 -18.29
CA THR A 48 24.13 -28.16 -18.83
C THR A 48 22.77 -28.28 -18.13
N GLY A 49 22.39 -29.48 -17.71
CA GLY A 49 21.18 -29.70 -16.93
C GLY A 49 21.28 -29.09 -15.52
N ARG A 50 22.48 -29.16 -14.92
CA ARG A 50 22.79 -28.48 -13.65
C ARG A 50 22.72 -26.97 -13.79
N GLU A 51 23.34 -26.40 -14.82
CA GLU A 51 23.30 -24.95 -15.09
C GLU A 51 21.89 -24.42 -15.30
N LEU A 52 21.03 -25.14 -16.04
CA LEU A 52 19.62 -24.79 -16.20
C LEU A 52 18.85 -24.89 -14.87
N GLY A 53 19.15 -25.90 -14.06
CA GLY A 53 18.57 -26.07 -12.73
C GLY A 53 18.99 -25.00 -11.72
N ASP A 54 20.23 -24.51 -11.81
CA ASP A 54 20.72 -23.39 -11.02
C ASP A 54 20.07 -22.08 -11.48
N THR A 55 20.03 -21.83 -12.79
CA THR A 55 19.32 -20.67 -13.38
C THR A 55 17.84 -20.65 -12.98
N GLY A 56 17.19 -21.80 -12.99
CA GLY A 56 15.79 -21.93 -12.56
C GLY A 56 15.60 -21.62 -11.07
N ARG A 57 16.55 -22.01 -10.21
CA ARG A 57 16.54 -21.65 -8.79
C ARG A 57 16.74 -20.15 -8.58
N GLU A 58 17.71 -19.54 -9.24
CA GLU A 58 17.96 -18.09 -9.17
C GLU A 58 16.74 -17.28 -9.60
N LEU A 59 16.09 -17.64 -10.71
CA LEU A 59 14.85 -17.00 -11.16
C LEU A 59 13.73 -17.12 -10.13
N GLY A 60 13.63 -18.26 -9.45
CA GLY A 60 12.66 -18.46 -8.38
C GLY A 60 13.07 -17.91 -7.02
N ASP A 61 14.31 -17.46 -6.83
CA ASP A 61 14.69 -16.64 -5.68
C ASP A 61 14.36 -15.18 -5.97
N THR A 62 14.69 -14.68 -7.18
CA THR A 62 14.31 -13.33 -7.64
C THR A 62 12.79 -13.14 -7.65
N GLY A 63 12.03 -14.16 -8.07
CA GLY A 63 10.57 -14.11 -8.04
C GLY A 63 10.00 -13.94 -6.63
N ARG A 64 10.56 -14.66 -5.65
CA ARG A 64 10.21 -14.51 -4.23
C ARG A 64 10.53 -13.12 -3.71
N GLU A 65 11.73 -12.61 -3.95
CA GLU A 65 12.14 -11.26 -3.51
C GLU A 65 11.24 -10.16 -4.08
N LEU A 66 10.87 -10.25 -5.35
CA LEU A 66 9.91 -9.34 -5.97
C LEU A 66 8.53 -9.42 -5.31
N GLY A 67 8.09 -10.62 -4.93
CA GLY A 67 6.83 -10.82 -4.22
C GLY A 67 6.88 -10.55 -2.72
N ASP A 68 8.05 -10.38 -2.11
CA ASP A 68 8.18 -9.81 -0.77
C ASP A 68 8.12 -8.28 -0.87
N THR A 69 8.84 -7.70 -1.82
CA THR A 69 8.82 -6.25 -2.11
C THR A 69 7.40 -5.76 -2.46
N GLY A 70 6.67 -6.54 -3.26
CA GLY A 70 5.29 -6.22 -3.62
C GLY A 70 4.35 -6.17 -2.41
N ARG A 71 4.49 -7.13 -1.48
CA ARG A 71 3.76 -7.13 -0.21
C ARG A 71 4.10 -5.92 0.66
N GLU A 72 5.38 -5.60 0.84
CA GLU A 72 5.81 -4.44 1.64
C GLU A 72 5.27 -3.11 1.08
N LEU A 73 5.26 -2.95 -0.24
CA LEU A 73 4.65 -1.79 -0.90
C LEU A 73 3.14 -1.73 -0.65
N GLY A 74 2.45 -2.87 -0.66
CA GLY A 74 1.02 -2.95 -0.35
C GLY A 74 0.68 -2.83 1.15
N ASP A 75 1.63 -3.06 2.06
CA ASP A 75 1.46 -2.71 3.47
C ASP A 75 1.62 -1.19 3.65
N THR A 76 2.65 -0.61 3.03
CA THR A 76 2.91 0.84 3.03
C THR A 76 1.73 1.63 2.45
N GLY A 77 1.17 1.14 1.34
CA GLY A 77 0.00 1.74 0.69
C GLY A 77 -1.22 1.81 1.61
N ARG A 78 -1.49 0.73 2.35
CA ARG A 78 -2.55 0.67 3.36
C ARG A 78 -2.32 1.63 4.53
N GLU A 79 -1.12 1.68 5.08
CA GLU A 79 -0.78 2.60 6.18
C GLU A 79 -0.96 4.08 5.79
N LEU A 80 -0.54 4.45 4.57
CA LEU A 80 -0.77 5.79 4.03
C LEU A 80 -2.27 6.08 3.86
N GLY A 81 -3.04 5.09 3.40
CA GLY A 81 -4.49 5.19 3.29
C GLY A 81 -5.17 5.45 4.64
N ASP A 82 -4.76 4.74 5.69
CA ASP A 82 -5.31 4.90 7.03
C ASP A 82 -4.91 6.24 7.66
N THR A 83 -3.66 6.68 7.47
CA THR A 83 -3.19 8.01 7.87
C THR A 83 -4.02 9.12 7.20
N GLY A 84 -4.32 8.96 5.90
CA GLY A 84 -5.17 9.87 5.16
C GLY A 84 -6.59 9.96 5.74
N ARG A 85 -7.19 8.82 6.12
CA ARG A 85 -8.51 8.75 6.75
C ARG A 85 -8.53 9.41 8.13
N GLU A 86 -7.53 9.14 8.96
CA GLU A 86 -7.44 9.70 10.32
C GLU A 86 -7.36 11.24 10.28
N ARG A 87 -6.46 11.79 9.44
CA ARG A 87 -6.37 13.24 9.24
C ARG A 87 -7.66 13.85 8.71
N GLY A 88 -8.34 13.14 7.80
CA GLY A 88 -9.67 13.52 7.32
C GLY A 88 -10.71 13.59 8.44
N GLY A 89 -10.73 12.59 9.32
CA GLY A 89 -11.63 12.51 10.49
C GLY A 89 -11.38 13.62 11.51
N ASN A 90 -10.11 13.85 11.88
CA ASN A 90 -9.73 14.93 12.81
C ASN A 90 -10.17 16.31 12.32
N ARG A 91 -10.10 16.57 11.00
CA ARG A 91 -10.62 17.80 10.41
C ARG A 91 -12.13 17.96 10.62
N VAL A 92 -12.90 16.89 10.41
CA VAL A 92 -14.37 16.94 10.57
C VAL A 92 -14.74 17.26 12.01
N ILE A 93 -14.06 16.66 12.99
CA ILE A 93 -14.27 16.91 14.42
C ILE A 93 -13.93 18.35 14.78
N LEU A 94 -12.77 18.85 14.36
CA LEU A 94 -12.37 20.24 14.61
C LEU A 94 -13.39 21.22 14.00
N GLY A 95 -13.82 21.00 12.75
CA GLY A 95 -14.84 21.83 12.11
C GLY A 95 -16.15 21.87 12.90
N ARG A 96 -16.61 20.72 13.42
CA ARG A 96 -17.80 20.65 14.27
C ARG A 96 -17.63 21.43 15.57
N ASN A 97 -16.46 21.31 16.22
CA ASN A 97 -16.16 22.05 17.45
C ASN A 97 -16.16 23.57 17.21
N TRP A 98 -15.62 24.04 16.08
CA TRP A 98 -15.65 25.45 15.72
C TRP A 98 -17.08 25.99 15.53
N VAL A 99 -17.95 25.22 14.88
CA VAL A 99 -19.37 25.60 14.71
C VAL A 99 -20.07 25.70 16.07
N ILE A 100 -19.84 24.74 16.97
CA ILE A 100 -20.42 24.74 18.32
C ILE A 100 -19.92 25.96 19.13
N LEU A 101 -18.61 26.22 19.10
CA LEU A 101 -18.03 27.37 19.78
C LEU A 101 -18.60 28.69 19.24
N GLY A 102 -18.69 28.84 17.92
CA GLY A 102 -19.31 30.02 17.30
C GLY A 102 -20.77 30.23 17.74
N GLY A 103 -21.56 29.15 17.80
CA GLY A 103 -22.93 29.19 18.33
C GLY A 103 -22.99 29.64 19.80
N ASN A 104 -22.09 29.12 20.65
CA ASN A 104 -22.01 29.54 22.05
C ASN A 104 -21.66 31.03 22.18
N TRP A 105 -20.75 31.54 21.36
CA TRP A 105 -20.40 32.97 21.35
C TRP A 105 -21.58 33.86 20.96
N VAL A 106 -22.38 33.44 19.98
CA VAL A 106 -23.60 34.17 19.59
C VAL A 106 -24.61 34.21 20.74
N ILE A 107 -24.88 33.07 21.38
CA ILE A 107 -25.80 32.99 22.52
C ILE A 107 -25.31 33.84 23.70
N LEU A 108 -24.00 33.85 23.96
CA LEU A 108 -23.40 34.73 24.96
C LEU A 108 -23.65 36.19 24.59
N GLY A 109 -23.34 36.61 23.36
CA GLY A 109 -23.58 37.97 22.88
C GLY A 109 -25.04 38.42 23.04
N GLU A 110 -26.00 37.58 22.64
CA GLU A 110 -27.44 37.86 22.81
C GLU A 110 -27.85 38.00 24.29
N ASN A 111 -27.28 37.20 25.18
CA ASN A 111 -27.55 37.32 26.62
C ASN A 111 -26.95 38.60 27.22
N TRP A 112 -25.77 39.02 26.78
CA TRP A 112 -25.16 40.27 27.22
C TRP A 112 -25.99 41.49 26.76
N GLU A 113 -26.50 41.49 25.53
CA GLU A 113 -27.37 42.56 25.01
C GLU A 113 -28.74 42.61 25.71
N ARG A 114 -29.28 41.47 26.15
CA ARG A 114 -30.54 41.42 26.91
C ARG A 114 -30.41 41.80 28.38
N SER A 115 -29.20 41.77 28.92
CA SER A 115 -28.93 41.99 30.36
C SER A 115 -28.40 43.41 30.66
N GLY A 116 -28.10 44.21 29.63
CA GLY A 116 -27.74 45.63 29.74
C GLY A 116 -28.90 46.53 29.39
#